data_AF-X6NTN7-F1
#
_entry.id   AF-X6NTN7-F1
#
_cell.length_a   1.000
_cell.length_b   1.000
_cell.length_c   1.000
_cell.angle_alpha   90.00
_cell.angle_beta   90.00
_cell.angle_gamma   90.00
#
_symmetry.space_group_name_H-M   'P 1'
#
loop_
_entity.id
_entity.type
_entity.pdbx_description
1 polymer ?
#
loop_
_entity_poly.entity_id
_entity_poly.type
_entity_poly.pdbx_seq_one_letter_code
_entity_poly.pdbx_strand_id
1 'polypeptide(L)'
;KKKKKKKKKKKKEFFGDYYPINKDLWSLQLNEGFSLYEDEKEWLADDVEKWQRQVDALIAFLLSAKRNPLIRFPKKSPLGAKLANDINKVITNETDLFGWEDSEKRPLLLIFDRKDDPVTPLLTQWTYQAMVHELLTISNSRVTLPSKAKQRHEEKVEFGKETIDV
;
A
#
# COMPACT_ATOMS: atom_id res chain seq x y z
N LYS A 1 51.72 -18.52 -5.16
CA LYS A 1 50.80 -17.66 -4.37
C LYS A 1 49.70 -17.09 -5.27
N LYS A 2 48.52 -17.73 -5.37
CA LYS A 2 47.37 -17.21 -6.15
C LYS A 2 46.62 -16.16 -5.31
N LYS A 3 46.76 -14.87 -5.66
CA LYS A 3 45.94 -13.79 -5.07
C LYS A 3 44.48 -13.97 -5.50
N LYS A 4 43.60 -14.41 -4.59
CA LYS A 4 42.14 -14.40 -4.80
C LYS A 4 41.68 -12.94 -4.97
N LYS A 5 41.36 -12.51 -6.20
CA LYS A 5 40.69 -11.22 -6.44
C LYS A 5 39.30 -11.27 -5.78
N LYS A 6 39.10 -10.50 -4.71
CA LYS A 6 37.77 -10.29 -4.09
C LYS A 6 36.86 -9.60 -5.13
N LYS A 7 35.80 -10.27 -5.59
CA LYS A 7 34.75 -9.67 -6.42
C LYS A 7 33.99 -8.66 -5.56
N LYS A 8 34.26 -7.35 -5.72
CA LYS A 8 33.43 -6.29 -5.12
C LYS A 8 32.12 -6.20 -5.91
N LYS A 9 31.01 -6.69 -5.33
CA LYS A 9 29.66 -6.46 -5.85
C LYS A 9 29.31 -4.99 -5.62
N LYS A 10 28.81 -4.29 -6.65
CA LYS A 10 28.32 -2.91 -6.53
C LYS A 10 27.05 -2.93 -5.66
N LYS A 11 27.01 -2.08 -4.63
CA LYS A 11 25.79 -1.83 -3.84
C LYS A 11 25.10 -0.62 -4.45
N LYS A 12 23.80 -0.73 -4.71
CA LYS A 12 22.93 0.35 -5.19
C LYS A 12 21.62 0.25 -4.43
N GLU A 13 21.10 1.39 -4.04
CA GLU A 13 19.78 1.51 -3.43
C GLU A 13 18.76 1.79 -4.53
N PHE A 14 17.62 1.11 -4.47
CA PHE A 14 16.52 1.27 -5.41
C PHE A 14 15.25 1.55 -4.61
N PHE A 15 14.62 2.69 -4.86
CA PHE A 15 13.47 3.20 -4.12
C PHE A 15 12.14 2.67 -4.70
N GLY A 16 11.94 1.36 -4.65
CA GLY A 16 10.74 0.69 -5.17
C GLY A 16 9.87 0.07 -4.07
N ASP A 17 9.70 0.77 -2.95
CA ASP A 17 9.17 0.19 -1.72
C ASP A 17 7.65 0.37 -1.54
N TYR A 18 6.89 0.12 -2.61
CA TYR A 18 5.43 0.21 -2.66
C TYR A 18 4.86 -0.75 -3.71
N TYR A 19 3.57 -1.08 -3.61
CA TYR A 19 2.91 -1.99 -4.55
C TYR A 19 2.11 -1.20 -5.59
N PRO A 20 2.58 -1.09 -6.84
CA PRO A 20 1.81 -0.46 -7.90
C PRO A 20 0.60 -1.33 -8.28
N ILE A 21 -0.59 -0.73 -8.34
CA ILE A 21 -1.82 -1.37 -8.76
C ILE A 21 -2.18 -0.92 -10.18
N ASN A 22 -2.34 0.39 -10.36
CA ASN A 22 -2.57 1.04 -11.66
C ASN A 22 -1.44 2.04 -11.94
N LYS A 23 -1.52 2.74 -13.08
CA LYS A 23 -0.54 3.79 -13.45
C LYS A 23 -0.51 4.96 -12.45
N ASP A 24 -1.63 5.19 -11.78
CA ASP A 24 -1.94 6.30 -10.89
C ASP A 24 -2.36 5.84 -9.49
N LEU A 25 -2.33 4.53 -9.21
CA LEU A 25 -2.74 3.94 -7.93
C LEU A 25 -1.68 2.96 -7.44
N TRP A 26 -1.30 3.10 -6.18
CA TRP A 26 -0.42 2.17 -5.48
C TRP A 26 -0.89 1.98 -4.04
N SER A 27 -0.42 0.92 -3.39
CA SER A 27 -0.79 0.57 -2.01
C SER A 27 0.44 0.12 -1.22
N LEU A 28 0.35 0.23 0.11
CA LEU A 28 1.34 -0.29 1.06
C LEU A 28 0.99 -1.67 1.60
N GLN A 29 -0.23 -2.16 1.31
CA GLN A 29 -0.73 -3.46 1.77
C GLN A 29 -0.65 -3.62 3.29
N LEU A 30 -0.98 -2.55 4.02
CA LEU A 30 -1.17 -2.60 5.47
C LEU A 30 -2.53 -3.25 5.72
N ASN A 31 -2.55 -4.59 5.74
CA ASN A 31 -3.78 -5.40 5.76
C ASN A 31 -4.41 -5.54 7.16
N GLU A 32 -3.74 -5.03 8.18
CA GLU A 32 -4.23 -5.05 9.55
C GLU A 32 -4.51 -3.64 10.02
N GLY A 33 -5.60 -3.48 10.77
CA GLY A 33 -6.07 -2.23 11.34
C GLY A 33 -4.90 -1.47 11.94
N PHE A 34 -4.40 -0.49 11.21
CA PHE A 34 -3.63 0.58 11.80
C PHE A 34 -4.61 1.28 12.74
N SER A 35 -4.18 1.58 13.96
CA SER A 35 -4.97 2.38 14.91
C SER A 35 -5.07 3.84 14.44
N LEU A 36 -5.61 4.06 13.22
CA LEU A 36 -5.82 5.36 12.58
C LEU A 36 -6.73 6.25 13.43
N TYR A 37 -7.44 5.64 14.38
CA TYR A 37 -8.44 6.27 15.23
C TYR A 37 -7.92 6.60 16.63
N GLU A 38 -6.79 6.04 17.04
CA GLU A 38 -6.23 6.25 18.38
C GLU A 38 -5.19 7.38 18.37
N ASP A 39 -5.05 8.05 19.51
CA ASP A 39 -4.03 9.06 19.70
C ASP A 39 -2.64 8.41 19.66
N GLU A 40 -1.62 9.17 19.23
CA GLU A 40 -0.24 8.69 19.13
C GLU A 40 0.29 8.04 20.42
N LYS A 41 -0.22 8.47 21.58
CA LYS A 41 0.17 7.97 22.88
C LYS A 41 -0.30 6.54 23.16
N GLU A 42 -1.32 6.11 22.45
CA GLU A 42 -1.96 4.80 22.61
C GLU A 42 -1.42 3.78 21.59
N TRP A 43 -0.59 4.24 20.64
CA TRP A 43 -0.01 3.37 19.61
C TRP A 43 0.83 2.25 20.23
N LEU A 44 0.56 1.04 19.77
CA LEU A 44 1.37 -0.12 20.09
C LEU A 44 2.68 -0.06 19.28
N ALA A 45 3.66 -0.90 19.67
CA ALA A 45 4.92 -1.00 18.94
C ALA A 45 4.71 -1.29 17.45
N ASP A 46 3.76 -2.17 17.13
CA ASP A 46 3.41 -2.53 15.75
C ASP A 46 2.86 -1.33 14.96
N ASP A 47 2.11 -0.43 15.59
CA ASP A 47 1.58 0.78 14.94
C ASP A 47 2.69 1.78 14.61
N VAL A 48 3.68 1.91 15.49
CA VAL A 48 4.87 2.74 15.26
C VAL A 48 5.67 2.20 14.07
N GLU A 49 5.84 0.88 13.95
CA GLU A 49 6.50 0.26 12.79
C GLU A 49 5.70 0.49 11.51
N LYS A 50 4.37 0.30 11.54
CA LYS A 50 3.49 0.59 10.40
C LYS A 50 3.52 2.07 10.01
N TRP A 51 3.66 2.98 10.97
CA TRP A 51 3.80 4.42 10.71
C TRP A 51 5.10 4.73 9.98
N GLN A 52 6.22 4.23 10.51
CA GLN A 52 7.53 4.42 9.87
C GLN A 52 7.53 3.84 8.45
N ARG A 53 6.90 2.67 8.27
CA ARG A 53 6.70 2.05 6.95
C ARG A 53 5.96 2.97 5.97
N GLN A 54 4.96 3.74 6.43
CA GLN A 54 4.25 4.70 5.59
C GLN A 54 5.13 5.87 5.16
N VAL A 55 5.90 6.43 6.10
CA VAL A 55 6.86 7.51 5.83
C VAL A 55 7.89 7.06 4.79
N ASP A 56 8.54 5.92 5.04
CA ASP A 56 9.60 5.39 4.18
C ASP A 56 9.09 5.09 2.77
N ALA A 57 7.90 4.50 2.65
CA ALA A 57 7.33 4.16 1.36
C ALA A 57 6.87 5.39 0.56
N LEU A 58 6.34 6.43 1.23
CA LEU A 58 6.04 7.71 0.59
C LEU A 58 7.32 8.39 0.09
N ILE A 59 8.38 8.39 0.91
CA ILE A 59 9.70 8.90 0.51
C ILE A 59 10.22 8.09 -0.68
N ALA A 60 10.16 6.77 -0.64
CA ALA A 60 10.57 5.92 -1.74
C ALA A 60 9.79 6.23 -3.03
N PHE A 61 8.48 6.46 -2.94
CA PHE A 61 7.67 6.88 -4.06
C PHE A 61 8.13 8.23 -4.64
N LEU A 62 8.31 9.25 -3.79
CA LEU A 62 8.79 10.58 -4.22
C LEU A 62 10.16 10.52 -4.91
N LEU A 63 11.09 9.73 -4.35
CA LEU A 63 12.41 9.49 -4.92
C LEU A 63 12.32 8.75 -6.26
N SER A 64 11.44 7.74 -6.37
CA SER A 64 11.21 6.99 -7.61
C SER A 64 10.65 7.87 -8.73
N ALA A 65 9.76 8.80 -8.37
CA ALA A 65 9.16 9.77 -9.28
C ALA A 65 10.09 10.97 -9.57
N LYS A 66 11.18 11.12 -8.82
CA LYS A 66 12.11 12.26 -8.84
C LYS A 66 11.40 13.60 -8.66
N ARG A 67 10.51 13.67 -7.67
CA ARG A 67 9.67 14.84 -7.40
C ARG A 67 9.94 15.35 -5.99
N ASN A 68 10.13 16.67 -5.89
CA ASN A 68 10.15 17.40 -4.62
C ASN A 68 8.82 18.14 -4.43
N PRO A 69 7.87 17.61 -3.63
CA PRO A 69 6.52 18.17 -3.56
C PRO A 69 6.36 19.24 -2.48
N LEU A 70 5.43 20.16 -2.71
CA LEU A 70 4.82 20.95 -1.65
C LEU A 70 3.80 20.08 -0.89
N ILE A 71 3.97 19.95 0.41
CA ILE A 71 3.12 19.09 1.25
C ILE A 71 1.96 19.90 1.82
N ARG A 72 0.73 19.39 1.68
CA ARG A 72 -0.51 19.96 2.23
C ARG A 72 -1.34 18.88 2.91
N PHE A 73 -2.09 19.27 3.93
CA PHE A 73 -2.98 18.39 4.69
C PHE A 73 -4.19 19.19 5.23
N PRO A 74 -5.36 18.55 5.43
CA PRO A 74 -6.49 19.15 6.12
C PRO A 74 -6.13 19.55 7.55
N LYS A 75 -6.47 20.79 7.95
CA LYS A 75 -6.19 21.31 9.30
C LYS A 75 -6.81 20.49 10.43
N LYS A 76 -7.91 19.77 10.13
CA LYS A 76 -8.64 18.95 11.10
C LYS A 76 -7.93 17.63 11.43
N SER A 77 -7.01 17.17 10.60
CA SER A 77 -6.33 15.88 10.80
C SER A 77 -4.98 16.07 11.50
N PRO A 78 -4.85 15.72 12.80
CA PRO A 78 -3.56 15.77 13.49
C PRO A 78 -2.57 14.74 12.93
N LEU A 79 -3.07 13.57 12.50
CA LEU A 79 -2.26 12.54 11.85
C LEU A 79 -1.69 13.03 10.52
N GLY A 80 -2.51 13.69 9.69
CA GLY A 80 -2.04 14.29 8.45
C GLY A 80 -0.93 15.33 8.69
N ALA A 81 -1.06 16.14 9.74
CA ALA A 81 -0.03 17.10 10.14
C ALA A 81 1.28 16.41 10.58
N LYS A 82 1.17 15.34 11.38
CA LYS A 82 2.32 14.56 11.82
C LYS A 82 3.05 13.93 10.63
N LEU A 83 2.32 13.27 9.74
CA LEU A 83 2.89 12.62 8.55
C LEU A 83 3.59 13.64 7.65
N ALA A 84 2.97 14.79 7.43
CA ALA A 84 3.57 15.88 6.66
C ALA A 84 4.89 16.36 7.29
N ASN A 85 4.93 16.53 8.61
CA ASN A 85 6.12 16.96 9.33
C ASN A 85 7.24 15.91 9.25
N ASP A 86 6.92 14.62 9.42
CA ASP A 86 7.91 13.54 9.36
C ASP A 86 8.51 13.39 7.96
N ILE A 87 7.69 13.46 6.91
CA ILE A 87 8.16 13.48 5.53
C ILE A 87 9.07 14.71 5.29
N ASN A 88 8.64 15.88 5.75
CA ASN A 88 9.43 17.11 5.55
C ASN A 88 10.78 17.07 6.28
N LYS A 89 10.83 16.46 7.48
CA LYS A 89 12.10 16.21 8.19
C LYS A 89 13.04 15.34 7.36
N VAL A 90 12.53 14.23 6.79
CA VAL A 90 13.35 13.33 5.95
C VAL A 90 13.87 14.07 4.71
N ILE A 91 13.01 14.82 4.01
CA ILE A 91 13.42 15.63 2.84
C ILE A 91 14.49 16.66 3.22
N THR A 92 14.35 17.31 4.37
CA THR A 92 15.30 18.33 4.85
C THR A 92 16.64 17.71 5.28
N ASN A 93 16.62 16.49 5.83
CA ASN A 93 17.84 15.78 6.19
C ASN A 93 18.58 15.26 4.94
N GLU A 94 17.84 14.78 3.94
CA GLU A 94 18.37 14.15 2.73
C GLU A 94 18.29 15.07 1.50
N THR A 95 18.65 16.33 1.65
CA THR A 95 18.53 17.35 0.58
C THR A 95 19.23 16.96 -0.73
N ASP A 96 20.37 16.27 -0.64
CA ASP A 96 21.12 15.78 -1.79
C ASP A 96 20.31 14.80 -2.66
N LEU A 97 19.44 13.99 -2.04
CA LEU A 97 18.57 13.07 -2.76
C LEU A 97 17.42 13.80 -3.45
N PHE A 98 17.00 14.96 -2.94
CA PHE A 98 15.85 15.73 -3.42
C PHE A 98 16.20 16.96 -4.28
N GLY A 99 17.50 17.19 -4.56
CA GLY A 99 18.01 18.34 -5.31
C GLY A 99 17.80 18.31 -6.82
N TRP A 100 16.66 17.82 -7.31
CA TRP A 100 16.32 17.89 -8.74
C TRP A 100 15.93 19.31 -9.15
N GLU A 101 16.12 19.64 -10.43
CA GLU A 101 15.70 20.93 -10.97
C GLU A 101 14.21 21.17 -10.69
N ASP A 102 13.92 22.31 -10.07
CA ASP A 102 12.56 22.77 -9.86
C ASP A 102 11.88 22.91 -11.23
N SER A 103 10.97 22.00 -11.55
CA SER A 103 10.07 22.24 -12.68
C SER A 103 9.22 23.47 -12.39
N GLU A 104 8.89 24.27 -13.41
CA GLU A 104 8.12 25.52 -13.28
C GLU A 104 6.87 25.41 -12.38
N LYS A 105 6.28 24.22 -12.30
CA LYS A 105 5.20 23.88 -11.36
C LYS A 105 5.69 22.85 -10.34
N ARG A 106 5.89 23.28 -9.10
CA ARG A 106 6.19 22.36 -7.98
C ARG A 106 5.03 21.37 -7.78
N PRO A 107 5.29 20.04 -7.73
CA PRO A 107 4.24 19.05 -7.51
C PRO A 107 3.62 19.20 -6.11
N LEU A 108 2.38 18.77 -5.94
CA LEU A 108 1.65 18.85 -4.67
C LEU A 108 1.46 17.45 -4.10
N LEU A 109 1.89 17.24 -2.85
CA LEU A 109 1.54 16.06 -2.06
C LEU A 109 0.42 16.44 -1.10
N LEU A 110 -0.75 15.83 -1.29
CA LEU A 110 -1.92 16.08 -0.47
C LEU A 110 -2.24 14.85 0.37
N ILE A 111 -2.18 15.00 1.69
CA ILE A 111 -2.41 13.93 2.65
C ILE A 111 -3.83 14.05 3.18
N PHE A 112 -4.62 12.98 3.08
CA PHE A 112 -6.00 12.92 3.57
C PHE A 112 -6.18 11.81 4.59
N ASP A 113 -7.14 12.01 5.49
CA ASP A 113 -7.60 11.00 6.44
C ASP A 113 -8.94 10.43 5.94
N ARG A 114 -9.16 9.12 6.15
CA ARG A 114 -10.41 8.46 5.75
C ARG A 114 -11.60 8.95 6.59
N LYS A 115 -11.35 9.47 7.80
CA LYS A 115 -12.40 10.03 8.68
C LYS A 115 -13.20 11.16 8.04
N ASP A 116 -12.60 11.89 7.11
CA ASP A 116 -13.27 12.99 6.40
C ASP A 116 -14.30 12.49 5.37
N ASP A 117 -14.20 11.24 4.91
CA ASP A 117 -15.13 10.61 3.97
C ASP A 117 -15.38 9.12 4.34
N PRO A 118 -16.25 8.87 5.33
CA PRO A 118 -16.60 7.52 5.76
C PRO A 118 -17.62 6.82 4.84
N VAL A 119 -18.28 7.57 3.93
CA VAL A 119 -19.38 7.04 3.11
C VAL A 119 -18.85 6.26 1.92
N THR A 120 -17.88 6.83 1.18
CA THR A 120 -17.32 6.20 -0.03
C THR A 120 -16.88 4.74 0.13
N PRO A 121 -16.18 4.31 1.20
CA PRO A 121 -15.80 2.89 1.35
C PRO A 121 -16.99 1.96 1.64
N LEU A 122 -18.14 2.47 2.09
CA LEU A 122 -19.33 1.68 2.42
C LEU A 122 -20.32 1.58 1.25
N LEU A 123 -20.16 2.41 0.22
CA LEU A 123 -20.99 2.37 -0.97
C LEU A 123 -20.65 1.16 -1.83
N THR A 124 -21.69 0.46 -2.29
CA THR A 124 -21.56 -0.60 -3.28
C THR A 124 -21.04 -0.04 -4.60
N GLN A 125 -19.95 -0.62 -5.10
CA GLN A 125 -19.26 -0.10 -6.28
C GLN A 125 -19.68 -0.86 -7.53
N TRP A 126 -20.08 -0.12 -8.57
CA TRP A 126 -20.55 -0.69 -9.85
C TRP A 126 -19.50 -0.64 -10.97
N THR A 127 -18.31 -0.09 -10.71
CA THR A 127 -17.21 -0.10 -11.68
C THR A 127 -16.48 -1.44 -11.62
N TYR A 128 -16.09 -2.00 -12.77
CA TYR A 128 -15.56 -3.37 -12.85
C TYR A 128 -14.47 -3.69 -11.82
N GLN A 129 -13.42 -2.86 -11.74
CA GLN A 129 -12.32 -3.09 -10.81
C GLN A 129 -12.76 -3.05 -9.35
N ALA A 130 -13.61 -2.08 -8.98
CA ALA A 130 -14.08 -1.92 -7.61
C ALA A 130 -15.09 -3.02 -7.22
N MET A 131 -16.01 -3.36 -8.12
CA MET A 131 -16.99 -4.44 -7.95
C MET A 131 -16.30 -5.80 -7.78
N VAL A 132 -15.30 -6.11 -8.61
CA VAL A 132 -14.51 -7.35 -8.47
C VAL A 132 -13.74 -7.36 -7.15
N HIS A 133 -13.20 -6.21 -6.72
CA HIS A 133 -12.52 -6.11 -5.43
C HIS A 133 -13.49 -6.29 -4.24
N GLU A 134 -14.72 -5.77 -4.35
CA GLU A 134 -15.74 -5.90 -3.31
C GLU A 134 -16.27 -7.34 -3.19
N LEU A 135 -16.51 -8.02 -4.31
CA LEU A 135 -17.13 -9.36 -4.32
C LEU A 135 -16.12 -10.51 -4.19
N LEU A 136 -14.92 -10.36 -4.78
CA LEU A 136 -13.95 -11.46 -4.90
C LEU A 136 -12.58 -11.13 -4.28
N THR A 137 -12.38 -9.90 -3.80
CA THR A 137 -11.13 -9.38 -3.23
C THR A 137 -9.92 -9.58 -4.14
N ILE A 138 -9.48 -8.50 -4.78
CA ILE A 138 -8.24 -8.49 -5.56
C ILE A 138 -7.05 -8.35 -4.60
N SER A 139 -6.14 -9.33 -4.61
CA SER A 139 -4.87 -9.29 -3.88
C SER A 139 -3.71 -9.44 -4.85
N ASN A 140 -2.80 -8.46 -4.92
CA ASN A 140 -1.64 -8.48 -5.82
C ASN A 140 -2.00 -8.78 -7.29
N SER A 141 -3.05 -8.14 -7.78
CA SER A 141 -3.59 -8.35 -9.15
C SER A 141 -4.05 -9.79 -9.42
N ARG A 142 -4.31 -10.57 -8.38
CA ARG A 142 -4.83 -11.94 -8.45
C ARG A 142 -6.19 -12.01 -7.76
N VAL A 143 -7.04 -12.88 -8.29
CA VAL A 143 -8.35 -13.18 -7.73
C VAL A 143 -8.42 -14.69 -7.50
N THR A 144 -8.83 -15.07 -6.29
CA THR A 144 -9.04 -16.47 -5.95
C THR A 144 -10.48 -16.82 -6.27
N LEU A 145 -10.68 -17.60 -7.32
CA LEU A 145 -12.01 -18.12 -7.65
C LEU A 145 -12.24 -19.42 -6.88
N PRO A 146 -13.40 -19.59 -6.22
CA PRO A 146 -13.76 -20.88 -5.63
C PRO A 146 -13.81 -21.92 -6.74
N SER A 147 -12.97 -22.94 -6.64
CA SER A 147 -12.87 -23.98 -7.66
C SER A 147 -14.14 -24.84 -7.67
N LYS A 148 -14.86 -24.83 -8.80
CA LYS A 148 -15.98 -25.76 -9.07
C LYS A 148 -15.55 -27.23 -9.09
N ALA A 149 -14.24 -27.53 -9.05
CA ALA A 149 -13.73 -28.90 -9.10
C ALA A 149 -13.98 -29.68 -7.79
N LYS A 150 -14.08 -29.01 -6.63
CA LYS A 150 -14.45 -29.68 -5.37
C LYS A 150 -15.94 -29.99 -5.29
N GLN A 151 -16.79 -29.05 -5.72
CA GLN A 151 -18.25 -29.22 -5.70
C GLN A 151 -18.72 -30.36 -6.62
N ARG A 152 -18.14 -30.51 -7.83
CA ARG A 152 -18.50 -31.65 -8.71
C ARG A 152 -18.07 -33.03 -8.20
N HIS A 153 -17.08 -33.11 -7.30
CA HIS A 153 -16.69 -34.37 -6.70
C HIS A 153 -17.59 -34.73 -5.52
N GLU A 154 -18.02 -33.75 -4.72
CA GLU A 154 -18.97 -33.98 -3.62
C GLU A 154 -20.38 -34.31 -4.15
N GLU A 155 -20.85 -33.57 -5.16
CA GLU A 155 -22.17 -33.79 -5.79
C GLU A 155 -22.25 -35.14 -6.54
N LYS A 156 -21.14 -35.63 -7.10
CA LYS A 156 -21.06 -36.98 -7.69
C LYS A 156 -21.00 -38.10 -6.65
N VAL A 157 -20.48 -37.84 -5.44
CA VAL A 157 -20.38 -38.84 -4.37
C VAL A 157 -21.71 -39.00 -3.63
N GLU A 158 -22.53 -37.96 -3.53
CA GLU A 158 -23.90 -38.07 -3.02
C GLU A 158 -24.85 -38.75 -4.01
N PHE A 159 -24.79 -38.40 -5.31
CA PHE A 159 -25.65 -39.00 -6.33
C PHE A 159 -25.38 -40.50 -6.55
N GLY A 160 -24.20 -41.00 -6.16
CA GLY A 160 -23.82 -42.42 -6.26
C GLY A 160 -24.21 -43.28 -5.05
N LYS A 161 -24.86 -42.72 -4.02
CA LYS A 161 -25.30 -43.45 -2.82
C LYS A 161 -26.81 -43.65 -2.72
N GLU A 162 -27.59 -43.02 -3.60
CA GLU A 162 -29.03 -43.23 -3.72
C GLU A 162 -29.34 -44.25 -4.82
N THR A 163 -28.87 -45.49 -4.68
CA THR A 163 -29.50 -46.63 -5.36
C THR A 163 -30.35 -47.37 -4.34
N ILE A 164 -31.66 -47.28 -4.56
CA ILE A 164 -32.72 -47.94 -3.83
C ILE A 164 -32.56 -49.46 -4.00
N ASP A 165 -32.45 -50.18 -2.89
CA ASP A 165 -32.58 -51.64 -2.86
C ASP A 165 -34.03 -52.01 -3.22
N VAL A 166 -34.20 -52.79 -4.30
CA VAL A 166 -35.43 -53.53 -4.63
C VAL A 166 -35.20 -55.01 -4.35
#